data_AF-A0A9J6CWC3-F1
#
_entry.id   AF-A0A9J6CWC3-F1
#
_cell.length_a   1.000
_cell.length_b   1.000
_cell.length_c   1.000
_cell.angle_alpha   90.00
_cell.angle_beta   90.00
_cell.angle_gamma   90.00
#
_symmetry.space_group_name_H-M   'P 1'
#
loop_
_entity.id
_entity.type
_entity.pdbx_description
1 polymer ?
#
loop_
_entity_poly.entity_id
_entity_poly.type
_entity_poly.pdbx_seq_one_letter_code
_entity_poly.pdbx_strand_id
1 'polypeptide(L)'
;MQPPQPGFDPATCGAKYYVNGRQVCGYDLVNATLHCACSVLVAVVARRVMRIAALHACLATMLFAAHPVHAEAALHYILKNLEQCDVDDLHCANIHSIHSGMLKDLGDLTSSAQSYEAAIRLDPYLAHAHLDLAVIRHLKSVYPGAFRHYRVAMSLDPKNQLIIDNMANLRRRITWSLTSFHDCDYG
;
A
#
# COMPACT_ATOMS: atom_id res chain seq x y z
N MET A 1 -5.18 -27.27 17.58
CA MET A 1 -5.30 -26.44 18.79
C MET A 1 -4.79 -25.06 18.45
N GLN A 2 -5.67 -24.07 18.33
CA GLN A 2 -5.25 -22.67 18.18
C GLN A 2 -4.70 -22.14 19.51
N PRO A 3 -3.65 -21.31 19.50
CA PRO A 3 -3.19 -20.64 20.71
C PRO A 3 -4.28 -19.68 21.22
N PRO A 4 -4.37 -19.45 22.54
CA PRO A 4 -5.36 -18.56 23.12
C PRO A 4 -5.18 -17.13 22.59
N GLN A 5 -6.26 -16.54 22.10
CA GLN A 5 -6.30 -15.13 21.71
C GLN A 5 -6.10 -14.25 22.95
N PRO A 6 -5.16 -13.29 22.95
CA PRO A 6 -4.97 -12.40 24.09
C PRO A 6 -6.18 -11.48 24.24
N GLY A 7 -6.73 -11.43 25.45
CA GLY A 7 -7.84 -10.54 25.79
C GLY A 7 -7.46 -9.07 25.61
N PHE A 8 -8.43 -8.27 25.19
CA PHE A 8 -8.33 -6.81 25.06
C PHE A 8 -8.15 -6.17 26.45
N ASP A 9 -6.94 -5.69 26.75
CA ASP A 9 -6.64 -4.88 27.95
C ASP A 9 -6.24 -3.45 27.53
N PRO A 10 -7.07 -2.44 27.79
CA PRO A 10 -6.79 -1.05 27.43
C PRO A 10 -5.61 -0.43 28.22
N ALA A 11 -5.17 -1.03 29.33
CA ALA A 11 -4.08 -0.49 30.15
C ALA A 11 -2.67 -0.74 29.56
N THR A 12 -2.50 -1.72 28.66
CA THR A 12 -1.20 -2.12 28.11
C THR A 12 -0.83 -1.44 26.78
N CYS A 13 -1.71 -0.62 26.21
CA CYS A 13 -1.59 0.03 24.89
C CYS A 13 -0.51 1.16 24.84
N GLY A 14 -0.01 1.63 25.98
CA GLY A 14 0.76 2.88 26.06
C GLY A 14 2.26 2.87 25.70
N ALA A 15 2.92 1.72 25.46
CA ALA A 15 4.39 1.74 25.40
C ALA A 15 5.10 0.61 24.61
N LYS A 16 4.45 -0.07 23.64
CA LYS A 16 5.09 -1.17 22.90
C LYS A 16 5.09 -0.93 21.40
N TYR A 17 6.24 -0.47 20.89
CA TYR A 17 6.57 -0.48 19.46
C TYR A 17 7.14 -1.86 19.10
N TYR A 18 6.42 -2.64 18.29
CA TYR A 18 6.96 -3.88 17.72
C TYR A 18 7.09 -3.75 16.21
N VAL A 19 8.34 -3.61 15.76
CA VAL A 19 8.71 -3.88 14.37
C VAL A 19 8.63 -5.40 14.18
N ASN A 20 7.72 -5.84 13.30
CA ASN A 20 7.36 -7.24 13.03
C ASN A 20 6.39 -7.94 14.02
N GLY A 21 5.55 -7.20 14.74
CA GLY A 21 4.51 -7.74 15.64
C GLY A 21 3.32 -6.78 15.79
N ARG A 22 2.12 -7.25 15.47
CA ARG A 22 0.89 -6.43 15.35
C ARG A 22 0.32 -6.03 16.70
N GLN A 23 0.53 -4.78 17.11
CA GLN A 23 -0.41 -4.04 17.96
C GLN A 23 -0.58 -2.63 17.38
N VAL A 24 -1.76 -2.43 16.76
CA VAL A 24 -2.19 -1.21 16.04
C VAL A 24 -2.25 0.02 16.97
N CYS A 25 -2.50 -0.24 18.25
CA CYS A 25 -2.65 0.70 19.36
C CYS A 25 -1.56 1.79 19.51
N GLY A 26 -0.28 1.41 19.42
CA GLY A 26 0.84 2.36 19.62
C GLY A 26 1.06 3.27 18.40
N TYR A 27 0.78 2.75 17.20
CA TYR A 27 0.87 3.49 15.96
C TYR A 27 -0.22 4.58 15.91
N ASP A 28 -1.47 4.21 16.23
CA ASP A 28 -2.60 5.15 16.24
C ASP A 28 -2.37 6.31 17.23
N LEU A 29 -1.79 6.04 18.40
CA LEU A 29 -1.47 7.09 19.38
C LEU A 29 -0.37 8.04 18.91
N VAL A 30 0.71 7.50 18.32
CA VAL A 30 1.79 8.33 17.80
C VAL A 30 1.34 9.11 16.58
N ASN A 31 0.53 8.52 15.71
CA ASN A 31 -0.01 9.22 14.56
C ASN A 31 -1.01 10.31 14.99
N ALA A 32 -1.89 10.03 15.95
CA ALA A 32 -2.81 11.02 16.51
C ALA A 32 -2.07 12.19 17.18
N THR A 33 -0.99 11.91 17.93
CA THR A 33 -0.18 12.96 18.57
C THR A 33 0.61 13.78 17.54
N LEU A 34 1.17 13.13 16.51
CA LEU A 34 1.84 13.81 15.40
C LEU A 34 0.87 14.69 14.61
N HIS A 35 -0.34 14.20 14.32
CA HIS A 35 -1.40 14.96 13.67
C HIS A 35 -1.87 16.17 14.51
N CYS A 36 -2.02 15.99 15.83
CA CYS A 36 -2.32 17.11 16.73
C CYS A 36 -1.21 18.17 16.68
N ALA A 37 0.06 17.75 16.71
CA ALA A 37 1.20 18.65 16.65
C ALA A 37 1.29 19.39 15.30
N CYS A 38 1.10 18.69 14.17
CA CYS A 38 1.06 19.28 12.84
C CYS A 38 -0.10 20.27 12.70
N SER A 39 -1.29 19.95 13.22
CA SER A 39 -2.45 20.84 13.19
C SER A 39 -2.20 22.12 14.00
N VAL A 40 -1.58 22.02 15.17
CA VAL A 40 -1.18 23.18 15.98
C VAL A 40 -0.13 24.02 15.24
N LEU A 41 0.86 23.38 14.61
CA LEU A 41 1.89 24.07 13.83
C LEU A 41 1.28 24.85 12.65
N VAL A 42 0.35 24.23 11.91
CA VAL A 42 -0.39 24.87 10.82
C VAL A 42 -1.18 26.08 11.32
N ALA A 43 -1.88 25.97 12.46
CA ALA A 43 -2.58 27.11 13.08
C ALA A 43 -1.62 28.24 13.46
N VAL A 44 -0.45 27.92 14.04
CA VAL A 44 0.55 28.90 14.44
C VAL A 44 1.14 29.62 13.23
N VAL A 45 1.49 28.90 12.17
CA VAL A 45 2.03 29.47 10.93
C VAL A 45 0.97 30.34 10.23
N ALA A 46 -0.27 29.86 10.09
CA ALA A 46 -1.36 30.61 9.48
C ALA A 46 -1.63 31.93 10.21
N ARG A 47 -1.55 31.93 11.55
CA ARG A 47 -1.73 33.16 12.36
C ARG A 47 -0.52 34.08 12.34
N ARG A 48 0.70 33.55 12.43
CA ARG A 48 1.92 34.37 12.60
C ARG A 48 2.51 34.86 11.28
N VAL A 49 2.50 34.04 10.24
CA VAL A 49 3.14 34.36 8.95
C VAL A 49 2.15 34.96 7.98
N MET A 50 0.97 34.36 7.86
CA MET A 50 -0.05 34.79 6.88
C MET A 50 -1.04 35.82 7.44
N ARG A 51 -0.98 36.11 8.75
CA ARG A 51 -1.89 37.03 9.47
C ARG A 51 -3.37 36.71 9.23
N ILE A 52 -3.70 35.43 9.02
CA ILE A 52 -5.05 34.97 8.76
C ILE A 52 -5.88 35.10 10.05
N ALA A 53 -7.09 35.64 9.94
CA ALA A 53 -8.00 35.79 11.07
C ALA A 53 -8.27 34.43 11.75
N ALA A 54 -8.38 34.44 13.08
CA ALA A 54 -8.42 33.23 13.91
C ALA A 54 -9.43 32.18 13.46
N LEU A 55 -10.61 32.61 12.98
CA LEU A 55 -11.66 31.76 12.45
C LEU A 55 -11.21 30.94 11.22
N HIS A 56 -10.54 31.58 10.26
CA HIS A 56 -10.09 30.95 9.03
C HIS A 56 -8.91 30.00 9.27
N ALA A 57 -8.03 30.33 10.22
CA ALA A 57 -6.98 29.41 10.66
C ALA A 57 -7.58 28.15 11.31
N CYS A 58 -8.63 28.31 12.13
CA CYS A 58 -9.35 27.18 12.73
C CYS A 58 -10.07 26.33 11.68
N LEU A 59 -10.72 26.94 10.70
CA LEU A 59 -11.34 26.25 9.57
C LEU A 59 -10.31 25.48 8.74
N ALA A 60 -9.15 26.08 8.44
CA ALA A 60 -8.07 25.41 7.71
C ALA A 60 -7.50 24.21 8.50
N THR A 61 -7.35 24.32 9.82
CA THR A 61 -6.92 23.19 10.65
C THR A 61 -7.99 22.12 10.80
N MET A 62 -9.27 22.48 10.85
CA MET A 62 -10.36 21.48 10.85
C MET A 62 -10.40 20.73 9.52
N LEU A 63 -10.19 21.42 8.41
CA LEU A 63 -10.10 20.81 7.08
C LEU A 63 -8.87 19.92 6.95
N PHE A 64 -7.72 20.32 7.53
CA PHE A 64 -6.50 19.53 7.58
C PHE A 64 -6.64 18.30 8.47
N ALA A 65 -7.26 18.43 9.65
CA ALA A 65 -7.55 17.31 10.55
C ALA A 65 -8.62 16.36 9.98
N ALA A 66 -9.50 16.85 9.12
CA ALA A 66 -10.45 16.04 8.35
C ALA A 66 -9.81 15.37 7.12
N HIS A 67 -8.59 15.77 6.73
CA HIS A 67 -7.84 15.17 5.62
C HIS A 67 -7.03 13.96 6.11
N PRO A 68 -6.93 12.90 5.30
CA PRO A 68 -7.55 11.63 5.66
C PRO A 68 -6.91 10.99 6.91
N VAL A 69 -7.67 11.00 8.01
CA VAL A 69 -7.62 10.02 9.13
C VAL A 69 -8.05 8.60 8.65
N HIS A 70 -8.17 8.38 7.34
CA HIS A 70 -8.79 7.19 6.77
C HIS A 70 -7.83 6.02 6.54
N ALA A 71 -6.52 6.21 6.59
CA ALA A 71 -5.59 5.09 6.38
C ALA A 71 -5.74 4.03 7.49
N GLU A 72 -5.84 4.45 8.76
CA GLU A 72 -5.97 3.54 9.90
C GLU A 72 -7.35 2.89 9.97
N ALA A 73 -8.43 3.67 9.80
CA ALA A 73 -9.79 3.13 9.81
C ALA A 73 -10.04 2.18 8.63
N ALA A 74 -9.53 2.50 7.44
CA ALA A 74 -9.59 1.61 6.28
C ALA A 74 -8.79 0.34 6.52
N LEU A 75 -7.58 0.44 7.08
CA LEU A 75 -6.75 -0.72 7.39
C LEU A 75 -7.47 -1.64 8.41
N HIS A 76 -8.02 -1.09 9.48
CA HIS A 76 -8.74 -1.89 10.48
C HIS A 76 -9.99 -2.56 9.91
N TYR A 77 -10.76 -1.85 9.09
CA TYR A 77 -11.90 -2.42 8.38
C TYR A 77 -11.47 -3.56 7.44
N ILE A 78 -10.41 -3.36 6.65
CA ILE A 78 -9.89 -4.36 5.71
C ILE A 78 -9.41 -5.61 6.47
N LEU A 79 -8.61 -5.43 7.52
CA LEU A 79 -8.08 -6.56 8.31
C LEU A 79 -9.21 -7.40 8.92
N LYS A 80 -10.25 -6.75 9.44
CA LYS A 80 -11.42 -7.45 9.98
C LYS A 80 -12.17 -8.26 8.91
N ASN A 81 -12.35 -7.70 7.72
CA ASN A 81 -13.01 -8.44 6.63
C ASN A 81 -12.12 -9.58 6.11
N LEU A 82 -10.80 -9.41 6.08
CA LEU A 82 -9.86 -10.47 5.72
C LEU A 82 -9.88 -11.65 6.70
N GLU A 83 -10.18 -11.43 7.98
CA GLU A 83 -10.37 -12.53 8.95
C GLU A 83 -11.62 -13.37 8.67
N GLN A 84 -12.60 -12.79 7.98
CA GLN A 84 -13.88 -13.43 7.64
C GLN A 84 -13.86 -14.02 6.23
N CYS A 85 -12.72 -13.94 5.54
CA CYS A 85 -12.59 -14.41 4.17
C CYS A 85 -12.51 -15.93 4.07
N ASP A 86 -13.50 -16.51 3.40
CA ASP A 86 -13.46 -17.91 2.98
C ASP A 86 -12.69 -18.07 1.66
N VAL A 87 -12.15 -19.26 1.46
CA VAL A 87 -11.25 -19.60 0.33
C VAL A 87 -11.91 -19.56 -1.06
N ASP A 88 -13.24 -19.52 -1.13
CA ASP A 88 -14.00 -19.49 -2.40
C ASP A 88 -14.72 -18.16 -2.63
N ASP A 89 -14.50 -17.15 -1.78
CA ASP A 89 -15.19 -15.86 -1.90
C ASP A 89 -14.45 -14.89 -2.84
N LEU A 90 -15.08 -14.63 -4.00
CA LEU A 90 -14.63 -13.63 -4.97
C LEU A 90 -14.57 -12.21 -4.38
N HIS A 91 -15.41 -11.89 -3.39
CA HIS A 91 -15.38 -10.61 -2.69
C HIS A 91 -14.04 -10.39 -1.97
N CYS A 92 -13.47 -11.47 -1.43
CA CYS A 92 -12.17 -11.44 -0.76
C CYS A 92 -11.01 -11.15 -1.71
N ALA A 93 -11.13 -11.47 -3.00
CA ALA A 93 -10.13 -11.09 -4.00
C ALA A 93 -9.97 -9.57 -4.10
N ASN A 94 -11.09 -8.83 -4.06
CA ASN A 94 -11.09 -7.38 -4.07
C ASN A 94 -10.54 -6.80 -2.77
N ILE A 95 -10.90 -7.36 -1.62
CA ILE A 95 -10.37 -6.91 -0.31
C ILE A 95 -8.85 -7.10 -0.26
N HIS A 96 -8.34 -8.25 -0.70
CA HIS A 96 -6.90 -8.49 -0.80
C HIS A 96 -6.22 -7.51 -1.77
N SER A 97 -6.85 -7.16 -2.89
CA SER A 97 -6.33 -6.15 -3.82
C SER A 97 -6.24 -4.75 -3.20
N ILE A 98 -7.27 -4.33 -2.47
CA ILE A 98 -7.28 -3.04 -1.75
C ILE A 98 -6.19 -3.03 -0.67
N HIS A 99 -6.08 -4.10 0.13
CA HIS A 99 -5.02 -4.24 1.14
C HIS A 99 -3.63 -4.13 0.51
N SER A 100 -3.45 -4.73 -0.68
CA SER A 100 -2.19 -4.68 -1.42
C SER A 100 -1.84 -3.27 -1.89
N GLY A 101 -2.85 -2.51 -2.34
CA GLY A 101 -2.72 -1.09 -2.69
C GLY A 101 -2.20 -0.28 -1.50
N MET A 102 -2.81 -0.45 -0.32
CA MET A 102 -2.37 0.25 0.90
C MET A 102 -0.93 -0.10 1.29
N LEU A 103 -0.56 -1.38 1.22
CA LEU A 103 0.81 -1.82 1.51
C LEU A 103 1.82 -1.25 0.50
N LYS A 104 1.43 -1.11 -0.77
CA LYS A 104 2.25 -0.48 -1.81
C LYS A 104 2.48 1.00 -1.49
N ASP A 105 1.44 1.72 -1.07
CA ASP A 105 1.53 3.14 -0.71
C ASP A 105 2.38 3.36 0.55
N LEU A 106 2.39 2.39 1.47
CA LEU A 106 3.28 2.34 2.63
C LEU A 106 4.73 1.94 2.28
N GLY A 107 4.99 1.54 1.04
CA GLY A 107 6.31 1.09 0.58
C GLY A 107 6.66 -0.35 0.92
N ASP A 108 5.77 -1.10 1.59
CA ASP A 108 5.95 -2.54 1.85
C ASP A 108 5.59 -3.37 0.61
N LEU A 109 6.48 -3.32 -0.37
CA LEU A 109 6.34 -4.04 -1.64
C LEU A 109 6.31 -5.57 -1.45
N THR A 110 6.86 -6.11 -0.37
CA THR A 110 6.89 -7.56 -0.16
C THR A 110 5.55 -8.07 0.34
N SER A 111 4.98 -7.43 1.36
CA SER A 111 3.64 -7.77 1.85
C SER A 111 2.56 -7.44 0.81
N SER A 112 2.76 -6.36 0.04
CA SER A 112 1.88 -6.00 -1.08
C SER A 112 1.84 -7.11 -2.15
N ALA A 113 3.01 -7.64 -2.55
CA ALA A 113 3.07 -8.76 -3.49
C ALA A 113 2.34 -10.01 -2.99
N GLN A 114 2.50 -10.37 -1.71
CA GLN A 114 1.81 -11.52 -1.11
C GLN A 114 0.29 -11.35 -1.12
N SER A 115 -0.19 -10.13 -0.85
CA SER A 115 -1.62 -9.82 -0.86
C SER A 115 -2.19 -9.83 -2.28
N TYR A 116 -1.45 -9.35 -3.30
CA TYR A 116 -1.88 -9.48 -4.70
C TYR A 116 -1.88 -10.93 -5.17
N GLU A 117 -0.90 -11.74 -4.73
CA GLU A 117 -0.89 -13.17 -5.00
C GLU A 117 -2.09 -13.89 -4.37
N ALA A 118 -2.53 -13.46 -3.17
CA ALA A 118 -3.78 -13.96 -2.57
C ALA A 118 -5.01 -13.56 -3.38
N ALA A 119 -5.09 -12.29 -3.81
CA ALA A 119 -6.17 -11.82 -4.68
C ALA A 119 -6.26 -12.63 -5.99
N ILE A 120 -5.12 -12.87 -6.64
CA ILE A 120 -5.04 -13.64 -7.90
C ILE A 120 -5.41 -15.12 -7.70
N ARG A 121 -5.15 -15.70 -6.52
CA ARG A 121 -5.56 -17.08 -6.22
C ARG A 121 -7.08 -17.20 -6.13
N LEU A 122 -7.74 -16.18 -5.58
CA LEU A 122 -9.21 -16.13 -5.46
C LEU A 122 -9.86 -15.74 -6.78
N ASP A 123 -9.27 -14.78 -7.50
CA ASP A 123 -9.72 -14.34 -8.83
C ASP A 123 -8.56 -14.15 -9.80
N PRO A 124 -8.31 -15.14 -10.68
CA PRO A 124 -7.30 -15.04 -11.72
C PRO A 124 -7.61 -14.02 -12.82
N TYR A 125 -8.82 -13.46 -12.89
CA TYR A 125 -9.26 -12.55 -13.94
C TYR A 125 -9.11 -11.06 -13.55
N LEU A 126 -8.54 -10.77 -12.38
CA LEU A 126 -8.22 -9.40 -11.95
C LEU A 126 -7.02 -8.84 -12.73
N ALA A 127 -7.31 -8.20 -13.87
CA ALA A 127 -6.31 -7.57 -14.73
C ALA A 127 -5.41 -6.57 -13.95
N HIS A 128 -6.01 -5.77 -13.06
CA HIS A 128 -5.29 -4.79 -12.26
C HIS A 128 -4.36 -5.44 -11.23
N ALA A 129 -4.77 -6.53 -10.56
CA ALA A 129 -3.93 -7.26 -9.62
C ALA A 129 -2.70 -7.86 -10.31
N HIS A 130 -2.88 -8.40 -11.53
CA HIS A 130 -1.76 -8.84 -12.36
C HIS A 130 -0.83 -7.69 -12.78
N LEU A 131 -1.38 -6.55 -13.18
CA LEU A 131 -0.60 -5.35 -13.51
C LEU A 131 0.24 -4.88 -12.31
N ASP A 132 -0.37 -4.70 -11.14
CA ASP A 132 0.33 -4.20 -9.95
C ASP A 132 1.37 -5.18 -9.42
N LEU A 133 1.10 -6.49 -9.42
CA LEU A 133 2.10 -7.50 -9.08
C LEU A 133 3.27 -7.50 -10.07
N ALA A 134 2.98 -7.27 -11.36
CA ALA A 134 4.03 -7.12 -12.37
C ALA A 134 4.89 -5.87 -12.12
N VAL A 135 4.28 -4.74 -11.75
CA VAL A 135 4.99 -3.52 -11.37
C VAL A 135 5.88 -3.74 -10.15
N ILE A 136 5.37 -4.39 -9.09
CA ILE A 136 6.16 -4.69 -7.89
C ILE A 136 7.37 -5.56 -8.24
N ARG A 137 7.18 -6.61 -9.05
CA ARG A 137 8.29 -7.47 -9.49
C ARG A 137 9.27 -6.73 -10.40
N HIS A 138 8.78 -5.82 -11.24
CA HIS A 138 9.61 -4.94 -12.08
C HIS A 138 10.50 -4.05 -11.19
N LEU A 139 9.94 -3.39 -10.17
CA LEU A 139 10.69 -2.57 -9.22
C LEU A 139 11.74 -3.38 -8.44
N LYS A 140 11.42 -4.63 -8.08
CA LYS A 140 12.34 -5.57 -7.45
C LYS A 140 13.36 -6.22 -8.42
N SER A 141 13.38 -5.78 -9.69
CA SER A 141 14.23 -6.32 -10.77
C SER A 141 14.03 -7.83 -11.05
N VAL A 142 12.90 -8.40 -10.62
CA VAL A 142 12.50 -9.79 -10.91
C VAL A 142 11.77 -9.83 -12.26
N TYR A 143 12.52 -9.55 -13.33
CA TYR A 143 11.97 -9.32 -14.67
C TYR A 143 11.18 -10.50 -15.26
N PRO A 144 11.61 -11.77 -15.14
CA PRO A 144 10.83 -12.90 -15.67
C PRO A 144 9.46 -13.03 -15.00
N GLY A 145 9.42 -12.80 -13.69
CA GLY A 145 8.18 -12.81 -12.91
C GLY A 145 7.26 -11.65 -13.26
N ALA A 146 7.81 -10.46 -13.52
CA ALA A 146 7.07 -9.29 -13.99
C ALA A 146 6.47 -9.53 -15.38
N PHE A 147 7.27 -10.05 -16.32
CA PHE A 147 6.84 -10.30 -17.69
C PHE A 147 5.65 -11.25 -17.78
N ARG A 148 5.65 -12.33 -16.97
CA ARG A 148 4.52 -13.28 -16.91
C ARG A 148 3.22 -12.58 -16.52
N HIS A 149 3.25 -11.73 -15.50
CA HIS A 149 2.04 -11.04 -15.04
C HIS A 149 1.60 -9.92 -15.99
N TYR A 150 2.52 -9.16 -16.60
CA TYR A 150 2.15 -8.20 -17.65
C TYR A 150 1.44 -8.87 -18.82
N ARG A 151 1.90 -10.06 -19.24
CA ARG A 151 1.24 -10.82 -20.32
C ARG A 151 -0.20 -11.20 -19.98
N VAL A 152 -0.43 -11.68 -18.76
CA VAL A 152 -1.78 -12.03 -18.30
C VAL A 152 -2.65 -10.78 -18.21
N ALA A 153 -2.15 -9.72 -17.57
CA ALA A 153 -2.86 -8.44 -17.46
C ALA A 153 -3.25 -7.89 -18.84
N MET A 154 -2.34 -7.94 -19.83
CA MET A 154 -2.61 -7.50 -21.19
C MET A 154 -3.60 -8.39 -21.95
N SER A 155 -3.67 -9.69 -21.61
CA SER A 155 -4.68 -10.58 -22.19
C SER A 155 -6.08 -10.32 -21.62
N LEU A 156 -6.16 -9.87 -20.37
CA LEU A 156 -7.42 -9.56 -19.69
C LEU A 156 -7.92 -8.14 -20.03
N ASP A 157 -7.01 -7.17 -20.15
CA ASP A 157 -7.32 -5.78 -20.50
C ASP A 157 -6.35 -5.24 -21.57
N PRO A 158 -6.57 -5.59 -22.85
CA PRO A 158 -5.65 -5.24 -23.94
C PRO A 158 -5.65 -3.76 -24.32
N LYS A 159 -6.63 -2.97 -23.86
CA LYS A 159 -6.73 -1.54 -24.18
C LYS A 159 -6.08 -0.64 -23.13
N ASN A 160 -5.59 -1.23 -22.03
CA ASN A 160 -4.98 -0.50 -20.95
C ASN A 160 -3.60 0.04 -21.33
N GLN A 161 -3.51 1.36 -21.55
CA GLN A 161 -2.25 2.01 -21.92
C GLN A 161 -1.16 1.84 -20.85
N LEU A 162 -1.54 1.80 -19.56
CA LEU A 162 -0.58 1.62 -18.47
C LEU A 162 0.13 0.26 -18.54
N ILE A 163 -0.60 -0.80 -18.93
CA ILE A 163 0.00 -2.13 -19.13
C ILE A 163 0.98 -2.10 -20.30
N ILE A 164 0.57 -1.49 -21.41
CA ILE A 164 1.38 -1.40 -22.64
C ILE A 164 2.69 -0.65 -22.35
N ASP A 165 2.59 0.52 -21.73
CA ASP A 165 3.73 1.37 -21.39
C ASP A 165 4.69 0.68 -20.41
N ASN A 166 4.15 0.06 -19.35
CA ASN A 166 4.95 -0.64 -18.37
C ASN A 166 5.66 -1.87 -18.97
N MET A 167 5.01 -2.58 -19.88
CA MET A 167 5.60 -3.72 -20.58
C MET A 167 6.69 -3.27 -21.56
N ALA A 168 6.50 -2.15 -22.27
CA ALA A 168 7.52 -1.54 -23.11
C ALA A 168 8.74 -1.11 -22.28
N ASN A 169 8.52 -0.49 -21.11
CA ASN A 169 9.58 -0.13 -20.16
C ASN A 169 10.36 -1.35 -19.66
N LEU A 170 9.66 -2.44 -19.31
CA LEU A 170 10.30 -3.68 -18.89
C LEU A 170 11.18 -4.26 -20.01
N ARG A 171 10.68 -4.30 -21.24
CA ARG A 171 11.47 -4.78 -22.40
C ARG A 171 12.73 -3.97 -22.60
N ARG A 172 12.66 -2.64 -22.54
CA ARG A 172 13.85 -1.77 -22.63
C ARG A 172 14.88 -2.09 -21.55
N ARG A 173 14.45 -2.31 -20.31
CA ARG A 173 15.35 -2.67 -19.20
C ARG A 173 16.02 -4.04 -19.40
N ILE A 174 15.26 -5.04 -19.83
CA ILE A 174 15.82 -6.38 -20.11
C ILE A 174 16.83 -6.29 -21.26
N THR A 175 16.47 -5.65 -22.37
CA THR A 175 17.37 -5.47 -23.51
C THR A 175 18.65 -4.74 -23.10
N TRP A 176 18.53 -3.63 -22.37
CA TRP A 176 19.70 -2.88 -21.88
C TRP A 176 20.61 -3.74 -21.02
N SER A 177 20.05 -4.57 -20.12
CA SER A 177 20.85 -5.48 -19.30
C SER A 177 21.59 -6.54 -20.13
N LEU A 178 20.98 -7.04 -21.20
CA LEU A 178 21.60 -8.05 -22.07
C LEU A 178 22.73 -7.43 -22.91
N THR A 179 22.54 -6.21 -23.42
CA THR A 179 23.57 -5.51 -24.20
C THR A 179 24.73 -5.03 -23.32
N SER A 180 24.47 -4.52 -22.11
CA SER A 180 25.53 -4.06 -21.20
C SER A 180 26.46 -5.17 -20.74
N PHE A 181 25.97 -6.42 -20.67
CA PHE A 181 26.82 -7.58 -20.39
C PHE A 181 27.72 -7.94 -21.58
N HIS A 182 27.26 -7.71 -22.81
CA HIS A 182 28.02 -8.03 -24.01
C HIS A 182 29.20 -7.09 -24.24
N ASP A 183 29.09 -5.83 -23.81
CA ASP A 183 30.14 -4.82 -23.98
C ASP A 183 31.30 -4.95 -22.96
N CYS A 184 31.12 -5.71 -21.87
CA CYS A 184 32.16 -5.91 -20.84
C CYS A 184 33.11 -7.09 -21.12
N ASP A 185 32.76 -8.02 -22.01
CA ASP A 185 33.55 -9.23 -22.30
C ASP A 185 34.56 -9.06 -23.45
N TYR A 186 34.68 -7.86 -24.04
CA TYR A 186 35.56 -7.56 -25.17
C TYR A 186 36.56 -6.41 -24.93
N GLY A 187 36.88 -6.10 -23.67
CA GLY A 187 37.83 -5.04 -23.26
C GLY A 187 39.20 -5.55 -22.84
#